data_AF-A0A966PTU8-F1
#
_entry.id   AF-A0A966PTU8-F1
#
_cell.length_a   1.000
_cell.length_b   1.000
_cell.length_c   1.000
_cell.angle_alpha   90.00
_cell.angle_beta   90.00
_cell.angle_gamma   90.00
#
_symmetry.space_group_name_H-M   'P 1'
#
loop_
_entity.id
_entity.type
_entity.pdbx_description
1 polymer ?
#
loop_
_entity_poly.entity_id
_entity_poly.type
_entity_poly.pdbx_seq_one_letter_code
_entity_poly.pdbx_strand_id
1 'polypeptide(L)'
;MNEIKSKLEKRGKFFCPAKWQELYLYLNHGNTNSCSHPIPHKIPQEELNESLFALHNTKHKMKVQQQMLNNEIPDECHMCWHLENKGIMSDRFVRGSHWESSIDNLKVDKNHIPKFIEVVFDNLCNLSCSYCDSGQSSKWTNILEKTGPWEIETDDRNLYNKINIKSGFVNKTYIDAWNNWWPLIKNQVEFLKISGGEPLISPNFWNTVYKVDESNLNLNLSINSNMCFDKKYILKLIEIAKNYKTIKISASIDATGKIAEYTRNGLDYDLF
;
A
#
# COMPACT_ATOMS: atom_id res chain seq x y z
N MET A 1 13.15 14.36 19.21
CA MET A 1 12.70 14.95 17.91
C MET A 1 13.77 15.80 17.23
N ASN A 2 14.41 16.75 17.92
CA ASN A 2 15.63 17.39 17.37
C ASN A 2 16.74 16.37 17.09
N GLU A 3 16.81 15.31 17.90
CA GLU A 3 17.74 14.19 17.72
C GLU A 3 17.52 13.44 16.40
N ILE A 4 16.27 13.07 16.04
CA ILE A 4 16.03 12.34 14.80
C ILE A 4 16.31 13.20 13.57
N LYS A 5 15.94 14.49 13.61
CA LYS A 5 16.28 15.45 12.56
C LYS A 5 17.80 15.53 12.39
N SER A 6 18.55 15.70 13.49
CA SER A 6 20.02 15.72 13.44
C SER A 6 20.59 14.42 12.89
N LYS A 7 20.04 13.26 13.27
CA LYS A 7 20.51 11.95 12.79
C LYS A 7 20.28 11.77 11.29
N LEU A 8 19.11 12.14 10.77
CA LEU A 8 18.85 12.16 9.34
C LEU A 8 19.81 13.12 8.62
N GLU A 9 19.95 14.35 9.12
CA GLU A 9 20.82 15.36 8.51
C GLU A 9 22.30 14.97 8.52
N LYS A 10 22.76 14.22 9.53
CA LYS A 10 24.11 13.61 9.55
C LYS A 10 24.31 12.59 8.44
N ARG A 11 23.26 11.83 8.09
CA ARG A 11 23.27 10.89 6.96
C ARG A 11 23.19 11.61 5.61
N GLY A 12 22.40 12.68 5.57
CA GLY A 12 22.20 13.58 4.43
C GLY A 12 20.96 14.46 4.69
N LYS A 13 21.03 15.75 4.34
CA LYS A 13 19.95 16.73 4.56
C LYS A 13 18.59 16.23 4.04
N PHE A 14 18.58 15.55 2.91
CA PHE A 14 17.37 15.02 2.25
C PHE A 14 17.15 13.51 2.46
N PHE A 15 17.95 12.88 3.32
CA PHE A 15 17.85 11.45 3.56
C PHE A 15 16.51 11.05 4.21
N CYS A 16 15.95 9.94 3.75
CA CYS A 16 14.74 9.33 4.31
C CYS A 16 14.85 7.80 4.30
N PRO A 17 14.84 7.11 5.45
CA PRO A 17 14.97 5.65 5.49
C PRO A 17 13.76 4.92 4.88
N ALA A 18 12.60 5.58 4.76
CA ALA A 18 11.42 4.99 4.13
C ALA A 18 11.67 4.57 2.68
N LYS A 19 12.60 5.23 1.95
CA LYS A 19 12.94 4.83 0.58
C LYS A 19 13.49 3.42 0.45
N TRP A 20 13.99 2.86 1.55
CA TRP A 20 14.50 1.51 1.67
C TRP A 20 13.55 0.61 2.44
N GLN A 21 13.06 1.08 3.59
CA GLN A 21 12.37 0.21 4.55
C GLN A 21 10.90 -0.02 4.26
N GLU A 22 10.28 0.82 3.43
CA GLU A 22 8.87 0.76 3.14
C GLU A 22 8.60 0.46 1.66
N LEU A 23 7.61 -0.39 1.44
CA LEU A 23 7.15 -0.80 0.12
C LEU A 23 5.63 -0.72 0.08
N TYR A 24 5.12 -0.03 -0.94
CA TYR A 24 3.70 0.03 -1.26
C TYR A 24 3.55 -0.58 -2.65
N LEU A 25 2.76 -1.65 -2.74
CA LEU A 25 2.53 -2.44 -3.95
C LEU A 25 1.06 -2.38 -4.35
N TYR A 26 0.81 -2.03 -5.61
CA TYR A 26 -0.50 -2.11 -6.24
C TYR A 26 -0.43 -3.15 -7.34
N LEU A 27 -0.54 -4.44 -6.97
CA LEU A 27 -0.33 -5.56 -7.89
C LEU A 27 -1.44 -5.65 -8.94
N ASN A 28 -2.65 -5.23 -8.60
CA ASN A 28 -3.77 -5.07 -9.53
C ASN A 28 -3.37 -4.23 -10.76
N HIS A 29 -2.59 -3.17 -10.55
CA HIS A 29 -2.13 -2.26 -11.61
C HIS A 29 -0.63 -2.36 -11.92
N GLY A 30 0.12 -3.21 -11.23
CA GLY A 30 1.56 -3.36 -11.40
C GLY A 30 2.38 -2.11 -11.06
N ASN A 31 1.96 -1.35 -10.05
CA ASN A 31 2.64 -0.14 -9.62
C ASN A 31 3.30 -0.33 -8.25
N THR A 32 4.31 0.48 -7.97
CA THR A 32 5.07 0.47 -6.72
C THR A 32 5.48 1.88 -6.32
N ASN A 33 5.65 2.12 -5.02
CA ASN A 33 6.30 3.32 -4.46
C ASN A 33 6.90 2.97 -3.10
N SER A 34 7.79 3.83 -2.57
CA SER A 34 8.50 3.54 -1.31
C SER A 34 7.84 4.15 -0.08
N CYS A 35 6.87 5.05 -0.22
CA CYS A 35 6.02 5.48 0.89
C CYS A 35 4.67 5.95 0.35
N SER A 36 3.75 6.40 1.21
CA SER A 36 2.40 6.81 0.83
C SER A 36 2.30 8.11 0.02
N HIS A 37 3.36 8.92 -0.07
CA HIS A 37 3.32 10.26 -0.69
C HIS A 37 3.70 10.29 -2.18
N PRO A 38 4.76 9.61 -2.64
CA PRO A 38 5.10 9.58 -4.07
C PRO A 38 3.96 9.00 -4.90
N ILE A 39 3.77 9.57 -6.08
CA ILE A 39 2.89 8.98 -7.09
C ILE A 39 3.43 7.59 -7.43
N PRO A 40 2.60 6.53 -7.39
CA PRO A 40 3.05 5.19 -7.77
C PRO A 40 3.54 5.16 -9.22
N HIS A 41 4.67 4.50 -9.47
CA HIS A 41 5.19 4.27 -10.82
C HIS A 41 5.07 2.80 -11.20
N LYS A 42 5.05 2.55 -12.50
CA LYS A 42 4.95 1.20 -13.05
C LYS A 42 6.20 0.39 -12.72
N ILE A 43 6.02 -0.87 -12.32
CA ILE A 43 7.12 -1.83 -12.23
C ILE A 43 7.39 -2.36 -13.66
N PRO A 44 8.57 -2.08 -14.26
CA PRO A 44 8.89 -2.55 -15.60
C PRO A 44 8.96 -4.08 -15.63
N GLN A 45 8.34 -4.69 -16.64
CA GLN A 45 8.33 -6.15 -16.74
C GLN A 45 9.72 -6.71 -17.05
N GLU A 46 10.56 -5.98 -17.78
CA GLU A 46 11.93 -6.41 -18.06
C GLU A 46 12.73 -6.54 -16.75
N GLU A 47 12.57 -5.60 -15.82
CA GLU A 47 13.23 -5.65 -14.52
C GLU A 47 12.73 -6.82 -13.65
N LEU A 48 11.43 -7.14 -13.70
CA LEU A 48 10.87 -8.30 -13.00
C LEU A 48 11.35 -9.63 -13.56
N ASN A 49 11.53 -9.70 -14.88
CA ASN A 49 12.08 -10.89 -15.55
C ASN A 49 13.55 -11.12 -15.16
N GLU A 50 14.30 -10.04 -14.88
CA GLU A 50 15.67 -10.12 -14.37
C GLU A 50 15.71 -10.53 -12.88
N SER A 51 14.80 -10.00 -12.05
CA SER A 51 14.75 -10.29 -10.62
C SER A 51 13.39 -9.98 -9.98
N LEU A 52 12.91 -10.89 -9.14
CA LEU A 52 11.71 -10.66 -8.31
C LEU A 52 11.87 -9.47 -7.35
N PHE A 53 13.10 -9.12 -6.99
CA PHE A 53 13.37 -7.94 -6.17
C PHE A 53 12.98 -6.63 -6.84
N ALA A 54 12.73 -6.61 -8.15
CA ALA A 54 12.21 -5.42 -8.83
C ALA A 54 10.82 -4.98 -8.32
N LEU A 55 10.08 -5.82 -7.59
CA LEU A 55 8.89 -5.40 -6.84
C LEU A 55 9.20 -4.23 -5.88
N HIS A 56 10.38 -4.24 -5.26
CA HIS A 56 10.87 -3.18 -4.37
C HIS A 56 11.97 -2.32 -4.98
N ASN A 57 12.93 -2.93 -5.66
CA ASN A 57 14.19 -2.33 -6.07
C ASN A 57 14.20 -2.03 -7.58
N THR A 58 13.15 -1.38 -8.09
CA THR A 58 13.17 -0.87 -9.47
C THR A 58 14.36 0.07 -9.70
N LYS A 59 14.88 0.17 -10.93
CA LYS A 59 15.93 1.12 -11.31
C LYS A 59 15.57 2.56 -10.92
N HIS A 60 14.30 2.92 -11.06
CA HIS A 60 13.77 4.22 -10.59
C HIS A 60 13.98 4.43 -9.09
N LYS A 61 13.51 3.51 -8.24
CA LYS A 61 13.66 3.61 -6.78
C LYS A 61 15.13 3.63 -6.34
N MET A 62 15.97 2.79 -6.95
CA MET A 62 17.41 2.76 -6.65
C MET A 62 18.10 4.06 -7.06
N LYS A 63 17.70 4.69 -8.17
CA LYS A 63 18.18 6.01 -8.55
C LYS A 63 17.81 7.07 -7.51
N VAL A 64 16.57 7.07 -7.02
CA VAL A 64 16.12 8.00 -5.97
C VAL A 64 16.87 7.77 -4.65
N GLN A 65 17.11 6.51 -4.28
CA GLN A 65 17.95 6.16 -3.13
C GLN A 65 19.37 6.73 -3.30
N GLN A 66 19.97 6.60 -4.49
CA GLN A 66 21.30 7.17 -4.77
C GLN A 66 21.30 8.70 -4.70
N GLN A 67 20.27 9.37 -5.22
CA GLN A 67 20.11 10.83 -5.10
C GLN A 67 20.12 11.28 -3.63
N MET A 68 19.35 10.60 -2.78
CA MET A 68 19.33 10.90 -1.34
C MET A 68 20.70 10.69 -0.67
N LEU A 69 21.44 9.64 -1.07
CA LEU A 69 22.80 9.40 -0.58
C LEU A 69 23.82 10.43 -1.07
N ASN A 70 23.60 11.01 -2.25
CA ASN A 70 24.37 12.13 -2.78
C ASN A 70 23.94 13.48 -2.19
N ASN A 71 22.99 13.48 -1.25
CA ASN A 71 22.41 14.68 -0.67
C ASN A 71 21.72 15.59 -1.71
N GLU A 72 21.09 14.99 -2.72
CA GLU A 72 20.26 15.65 -3.71
C GLU A 72 18.77 15.58 -3.30
N ILE A 73 17.95 16.51 -3.81
CA ILE A 73 16.50 16.55 -3.54
C ILE A 73 15.77 15.66 -4.56
N PRO A 74 15.06 14.61 -4.14
CA PRO A 74 14.20 13.85 -5.03
C PRO A 74 12.82 14.51 -5.19
N ASP A 75 12.45 14.79 -6.43
CA ASP A 75 11.19 15.48 -6.80
C ASP A 75 9.95 14.74 -6.32
N GLU A 76 9.99 13.40 -6.32
CA GLU A 76 8.85 12.57 -5.89
C GLU A 76 8.50 12.72 -4.40
N CYS A 77 9.33 13.42 -3.61
CA CYS A 77 9.09 13.73 -2.20
C CYS A 77 8.57 15.15 -1.95
N HIS A 78 8.06 15.83 -2.99
CA HIS A 78 7.58 17.21 -2.95
C HIS A 78 6.67 17.56 -1.75
N MET A 79 5.78 16.66 -1.31
CA MET A 79 4.93 16.90 -0.14
C MET A 79 5.73 17.15 1.13
N CYS A 80 6.79 16.36 1.37
CA CYS A 80 7.65 16.54 2.53
C CYS A 80 8.43 17.86 2.43
N TRP A 81 8.96 18.17 1.24
CA TRP A 81 9.71 19.41 1.00
C TRP A 81 8.83 20.65 1.16
N HIS A 82 7.58 20.59 0.71
CA HIS A 82 6.61 21.65 0.89
C HIS A 82 6.37 21.98 2.36
N LEU A 83 6.16 20.96 3.20
CA LEU A 83 5.96 21.12 4.63
C LEU A 83 7.23 21.65 5.32
N GLU A 84 8.38 21.05 5.00
CA GLU A 84 9.67 21.41 5.62
C GLU A 84 10.09 22.85 5.29
N ASN A 85 9.85 23.31 4.06
CA ASN A 85 10.14 24.70 3.66
C ASN A 85 9.27 25.72 4.41
N LYS A 86 8.14 25.31 4.97
CA LYS A 86 7.28 26.12 5.85
C LYS A 86 7.63 25.97 7.33
N GLY A 87 8.71 25.24 7.66
CA GLY A 87 9.07 24.92 9.04
C GLY A 87 8.14 23.89 9.70
N ILE A 88 7.30 23.21 8.90
CA ILE A 88 6.37 22.18 9.38
C ILE A 88 7.06 20.82 9.32
N MET A 89 6.82 20.00 10.34
CA MET A 89 7.31 18.62 10.38
C MET A 89 6.62 17.78 9.30
N SER A 90 7.43 17.16 8.44
CA SER A 90 6.94 16.20 7.45
C SER A 90 6.96 14.76 7.99
N ASP A 91 6.25 13.87 7.31
CA ASP A 91 6.28 12.42 7.56
C ASP A 91 7.68 11.81 7.45
N ARG A 92 8.62 12.49 6.77
CA ARG A 92 10.03 12.06 6.70
C ARG A 92 10.63 11.89 8.10
N PHE A 93 10.31 12.79 9.03
CA PHE A 93 10.84 12.71 10.40
C PHE A 93 10.15 11.63 11.23
N VAL A 94 8.84 11.43 11.03
CA VAL A 94 8.08 10.35 11.67
C VAL A 94 8.62 8.99 11.25
N ARG A 95 8.81 8.79 9.94
CA ARG A 95 9.42 7.57 9.37
C ARG A 95 10.89 7.42 9.74
N GLY A 96 11.61 8.54 9.85
CA GLY A 96 12.95 8.59 10.41
C GLY A 96 13.00 7.96 11.80
N SER A 97 12.09 8.38 12.68
CA SER A 97 12.02 7.87 14.06
C SER A 97 11.63 6.39 14.09
N HIS A 98 10.71 5.97 13.22
CA HIS A 98 10.30 4.57 13.14
C HIS A 98 11.46 3.65 12.70
N TRP A 99 12.28 4.10 11.75
CA TRP A 99 13.39 3.33 11.16
C TRP A 99 14.77 3.74 11.68
N GLU A 100 14.82 4.34 12.86
CA GLU A 100 16.01 5.01 13.40
C GLU A 100 17.25 4.09 13.47
N SER A 101 17.05 2.82 13.82
CA SER A 101 18.12 1.81 13.95
C SER A 101 18.79 1.46 12.62
N SER A 102 18.13 1.74 11.48
CA SER A 102 18.63 1.37 10.17
C SER A 102 19.37 2.49 9.44
N ILE A 103 19.19 3.75 9.85
CA ILE A 103 19.66 4.95 9.14
C ILE A 103 21.12 4.85 8.69
N ASP A 104 21.99 4.38 9.58
CA ASP A 104 23.44 4.38 9.36
C ASP A 104 23.90 3.29 8.39
N ASN A 105 23.10 2.23 8.20
CA ASN A 105 23.48 1.04 7.43
C ASN A 105 22.84 0.97 6.03
N LEU A 106 21.93 1.90 5.72
CA LEU A 106 21.22 1.90 4.44
C LEU A 106 22.13 2.32 3.28
N LYS A 107 22.15 1.50 2.24
CA LYS A 107 22.89 1.68 0.98
C LYS A 107 22.01 1.25 -0.19
N VAL A 108 22.36 1.66 -1.41
CA VAL A 108 21.70 1.12 -2.61
C VAL A 108 22.08 -0.36 -2.72
N ASP A 109 21.07 -1.22 -2.77
CA ASP A 109 21.22 -2.66 -2.93
C ASP A 109 20.03 -3.20 -3.72
N LYS A 110 20.32 -3.85 -4.86
CA LYS A 110 19.30 -4.44 -5.74
C LYS A 110 18.49 -5.55 -5.08
N ASN A 111 19.00 -6.11 -3.98
CA ASN A 111 18.36 -7.18 -3.21
C ASN A 111 17.87 -6.71 -1.83
N HIS A 112 17.76 -5.41 -1.59
CA HIS A 112 17.25 -4.89 -0.31
C HIS A 112 15.84 -5.42 -0.03
N ILE A 113 15.60 -5.88 1.21
CA ILE A 113 14.29 -6.35 1.66
C ILE A 113 13.68 -5.30 2.59
N PRO A 114 12.51 -4.73 2.26
CA PRO A 114 11.85 -3.77 3.12
C PRO A 114 11.31 -4.43 4.39
N LYS A 115 11.24 -3.66 5.47
CA LYS A 115 10.66 -4.11 6.75
C LYS A 115 9.15 -3.90 6.84
N PHE A 116 8.62 -2.96 6.06
CA PHE A 116 7.20 -2.69 5.95
C PHE A 116 6.75 -2.88 4.50
N ILE A 117 5.69 -3.67 4.32
CA ILE A 117 5.05 -3.88 3.02
C ILE A 117 3.56 -3.60 3.18
N GLU A 118 3.05 -2.63 2.42
CA GLU A 118 1.62 -2.51 2.12
C GLU A 118 1.35 -3.05 0.72
N VAL A 119 0.37 -3.95 0.59
CA VAL A 119 0.03 -4.58 -0.68
C VAL A 119 -1.47 -4.53 -0.96
N VAL A 120 -1.80 -4.17 -2.21
CA VAL A 120 -3.11 -4.27 -2.82
C VAL A 120 -3.05 -5.33 -3.93
N PHE A 121 -3.72 -6.46 -3.71
CA PHE A 121 -3.66 -7.60 -4.64
C PHE A 121 -4.56 -7.42 -5.85
N ASP A 122 -5.80 -7.09 -5.59
CA ASP A 122 -6.88 -7.07 -6.57
C ASP A 122 -7.92 -6.03 -6.14
N ASN A 123 -8.91 -5.83 -7.01
CA ASN A 123 -10.03 -4.94 -6.75
C ASN A 123 -11.27 -5.70 -6.28
N LEU A 124 -11.16 -6.98 -5.87
CA LEU A 124 -12.33 -7.78 -5.50
C LEU A 124 -12.98 -7.19 -4.26
N CYS A 125 -14.12 -6.53 -4.41
CA CYS A 125 -14.83 -5.86 -3.32
C CYS A 125 -16.33 -6.10 -3.46
N ASN A 126 -17.00 -6.26 -2.34
CA ASN A 126 -18.45 -6.46 -2.26
C ASN A 126 -19.24 -5.14 -2.13
N LEU A 127 -18.55 -3.99 -2.02
CA LEU A 127 -19.14 -2.65 -1.92
C LEU A 127 -18.76 -1.76 -3.11
N SER A 128 -19.57 -0.74 -3.40
CA SER A 128 -19.28 0.31 -4.40
C SER A 128 -19.40 1.70 -3.76
N CYS A 129 -18.52 2.01 -2.81
CA CYS A 129 -18.53 3.28 -2.08
C CYS A 129 -18.42 4.48 -3.03
N SER A 130 -19.15 5.56 -2.72
CA SER A 130 -19.26 6.77 -3.55
C SER A 130 -17.93 7.50 -3.81
N TYR A 131 -16.98 7.40 -2.89
CA TYR A 131 -15.64 7.98 -3.01
C TYR A 131 -14.59 7.00 -3.56
N CYS A 132 -15.00 5.78 -3.89
CA CYS A 132 -14.16 4.72 -4.44
C CYS A 132 -14.37 4.61 -5.95
N ASP A 133 -13.54 3.81 -6.63
CA ASP A 133 -13.62 3.59 -8.06
C ASP A 133 -13.53 2.11 -8.44
N SER A 134 -13.65 1.84 -9.73
CA SER A 134 -13.54 0.51 -10.36
C SER A 134 -12.14 -0.11 -10.30
N GLY A 135 -11.08 0.69 -10.15
CA GLY A 135 -9.72 0.23 -9.89
C GLY A 135 -9.60 -0.45 -8.52
N GLN A 136 -10.46 -0.05 -7.58
CA GLN A 136 -10.45 -0.54 -6.20
C GLN A 136 -11.67 -1.40 -5.82
N SER A 137 -12.71 -1.45 -6.68
CA SER A 137 -13.90 -2.28 -6.47
C SER A 137 -14.42 -2.96 -7.75
N SER A 138 -14.56 -4.29 -7.67
CA SER A 138 -15.17 -5.11 -8.71
C SER A 138 -16.68 -4.90 -8.81
N LYS A 139 -17.36 -4.47 -7.73
CA LYS A 139 -18.75 -4.01 -7.80
C LYS A 139 -18.88 -2.76 -8.65
N TRP A 140 -17.98 -1.78 -8.48
CA TRP A 140 -17.90 -0.62 -9.37
C TRP A 140 -17.63 -1.04 -10.82
N THR A 141 -16.68 -1.96 -11.04
CA THR A 141 -16.40 -2.50 -12.37
C THR A 141 -17.66 -3.10 -13.02
N ASN A 142 -18.40 -3.94 -12.30
CA ASN A 142 -19.64 -4.55 -12.79
C ASN A 142 -20.74 -3.53 -13.10
N ILE A 143 -20.80 -2.40 -12.37
CA ILE A 143 -21.74 -1.31 -12.66
C ILE A 143 -21.38 -0.68 -14.00
N LEU A 144 -20.11 -0.28 -14.18
CA LEU A 144 -19.63 0.43 -15.37
C LEU A 144 -19.64 -0.45 -16.63
N GLU A 145 -19.41 -1.76 -16.52
CA GLU A 145 -19.55 -2.68 -17.65
C GLU A 145 -20.99 -2.75 -18.17
N LYS A 146 -21.98 -2.54 -17.30
CA LYS A 146 -23.41 -2.55 -17.67
C LYS A 146 -23.92 -1.20 -18.14
N THR A 147 -23.48 -0.12 -17.49
CA THR A 147 -23.97 1.23 -17.79
C THR A 147 -23.14 1.95 -18.84
N GLY A 148 -21.93 1.45 -19.12
CA GLY A 148 -20.89 2.22 -19.78
C GLY A 148 -20.16 3.15 -18.80
N PRO A 149 -19.07 3.79 -19.25
CA PRO A 149 -18.33 4.78 -18.48
C PRO A 149 -19.22 5.93 -18.04
N TRP A 150 -18.95 6.46 -16.85
CA TRP A 150 -19.64 7.65 -16.37
C TRP A 150 -18.79 8.89 -16.66
N GLU A 151 -19.45 9.92 -17.16
CA GLU A 151 -18.89 11.27 -17.24
C GLU A 151 -19.54 12.12 -16.16
N ILE A 152 -18.74 12.48 -15.15
CA ILE A 152 -19.21 13.31 -14.04
C ILE A 152 -18.67 14.72 -14.22
N GLU A 153 -19.57 15.69 -14.34
CA GLU A 153 -19.22 17.11 -14.26
C GLU A 153 -19.06 17.50 -12.79
N THR A 154 -17.87 18.03 -12.44
CA THR A 154 -17.64 18.62 -11.12
C THR A 154 -17.99 20.10 -11.14
N ASP A 155 -18.10 20.70 -9.95
CA ASP A 155 -18.40 22.12 -9.82
C ASP A 155 -17.38 23.05 -10.53
N ASP A 156 -17.79 24.31 -10.67
CA ASP A 156 -17.11 25.39 -11.39
C ASP A 156 -15.68 25.69 -10.91
N ARG A 157 -15.22 25.07 -9.81
CA ARG A 157 -13.85 25.22 -9.30
C ARG A 157 -12.84 24.45 -10.14
N ASN A 158 -13.29 23.68 -11.13
CA ASN A 158 -12.47 22.93 -12.09
C ASN A 158 -11.42 22.00 -11.44
N LEU A 159 -11.62 21.61 -10.18
CA LEU A 159 -10.64 20.81 -9.42
C LEU A 159 -10.45 19.43 -10.05
N TYR A 160 -11.50 18.91 -10.73
CA TYR A 160 -11.48 17.68 -11.51
C TYR A 160 -12.35 17.83 -12.76
N ASN A 161 -11.90 18.59 -13.76
CA ASN A 161 -12.64 18.74 -15.02
C ASN A 161 -12.89 17.38 -15.68
N LYS A 162 -14.15 16.92 -15.57
CA LYS A 162 -14.68 15.67 -16.10
C LYS A 162 -13.94 14.44 -15.59
N ILE A 163 -14.54 13.76 -14.61
CA ILE A 163 -14.05 12.46 -14.16
C ILE A 163 -14.63 11.40 -15.08
N ASN A 164 -13.75 10.68 -15.78
CA ASN A 164 -14.12 9.53 -16.60
C ASN A 164 -13.84 8.24 -15.82
N ILE A 165 -14.91 7.58 -15.36
CA ILE A 165 -14.79 6.33 -14.60
C ILE A 165 -14.99 5.14 -15.56
N LYS A 166 -13.97 4.28 -15.69
CA LYS A 166 -13.97 3.12 -16.60
C LYS A 166 -13.73 1.84 -15.83
N SER A 167 -14.11 0.69 -16.36
CA SER A 167 -13.78 -0.62 -15.77
C SER A 167 -12.28 -0.79 -15.49
N GLY A 168 -11.94 -1.37 -14.33
CA GLY A 168 -10.56 -1.61 -13.94
C GLY A 168 -9.91 -2.78 -14.69
N PHE A 169 -8.58 -2.76 -14.84
CA PHE A 169 -7.79 -3.86 -15.39
C PHE A 169 -6.91 -4.49 -14.30
N VAL A 170 -6.93 -5.82 -14.20
CA VAL A 170 -6.08 -6.60 -13.28
C VAL A 170 -5.00 -7.33 -14.08
N ASN A 171 -3.74 -7.04 -13.79
CA ASN A 171 -2.60 -7.71 -14.42
C ASN A 171 -2.07 -8.87 -13.55
N LYS A 172 -2.22 -10.10 -14.02
CA LYS A 172 -1.81 -11.32 -13.29
C LYS A 172 -0.29 -11.45 -13.10
N THR A 173 0.52 -10.90 -14.01
CA THR A 173 2.00 -11.04 -13.99
C THR A 173 2.61 -10.60 -12.67
N TYR A 174 2.08 -9.53 -12.06
CA TYR A 174 2.59 -9.00 -10.80
C TYR A 174 2.19 -9.85 -9.58
N ILE A 175 1.03 -10.51 -9.64
CA ILE A 175 0.58 -11.45 -8.61
C ILE A 175 1.46 -12.70 -8.63
N ASP A 176 1.81 -13.20 -9.81
CA ASP A 176 2.73 -14.34 -9.94
C ASP A 176 4.13 -14.01 -9.42
N ALA A 177 4.65 -12.82 -9.74
CA ALA A 177 5.91 -12.34 -9.20
C ALA A 177 5.88 -12.27 -7.66
N TRP A 178 4.80 -11.72 -7.07
CA TRP A 178 4.61 -11.72 -5.63
C TRP A 178 4.58 -13.14 -5.04
N ASN A 179 3.85 -14.05 -5.66
CA ASN A 179 3.69 -15.42 -5.17
C ASN A 179 5.01 -16.19 -5.08
N ASN A 180 5.95 -15.86 -5.96
CA ASN A 180 7.31 -16.39 -5.98
C ASN A 180 8.25 -15.64 -5.02
N TRP A 181 8.05 -14.33 -4.83
CA TRP A 181 8.92 -13.50 -4.00
C TRP A 181 8.62 -13.61 -2.50
N TRP A 182 7.34 -13.58 -2.12
CA TRP A 182 6.89 -13.55 -0.72
C TRP A 182 7.48 -14.70 0.13
N PRO A 183 7.50 -15.97 -0.33
CA PRO A 183 8.12 -17.06 0.44
C PRO A 183 9.60 -16.82 0.77
N LEU A 184 10.33 -16.07 -0.06
CA LEU A 184 11.75 -15.81 0.11
C LEU A 184 12.04 -14.74 1.17
N ILE A 185 11.10 -13.80 1.36
CA ILE A 185 11.33 -12.60 2.17
C ILE A 185 10.51 -12.54 3.46
N LYS A 186 9.43 -13.32 3.59
CA LYS A 186 8.45 -13.22 4.68
C LYS A 186 9.07 -13.16 6.09
N ASN A 187 10.16 -13.89 6.33
CA ASN A 187 10.83 -13.98 7.63
C ASN A 187 11.71 -12.75 7.97
N GLN A 188 11.90 -11.83 7.02
CA GLN A 188 12.68 -10.61 7.19
C GLN A 188 11.81 -9.36 7.27
N VAL A 189 10.49 -9.49 7.02
CA VAL A 189 9.50 -8.41 7.07
C VAL A 189 8.93 -8.31 8.48
N GLU A 190 8.76 -7.09 8.97
CA GLU A 190 8.22 -6.81 10.31
C GLU A 190 6.74 -6.43 10.27
N PHE A 191 6.30 -5.78 9.19
CA PHE A 191 4.92 -5.33 9.01
C PHE A 191 4.41 -5.67 7.62
N LEU A 192 3.36 -6.47 7.55
CA LEU A 192 2.57 -6.70 6.35
C LEU A 192 1.20 -6.05 6.53
N LYS A 193 0.92 -5.03 5.73
CA LYS A 193 -0.39 -4.40 5.64
C LYS A 193 -1.06 -4.81 4.34
N ILE A 194 -2.31 -5.24 4.41
CA ILE A 194 -3.09 -5.59 3.23
C ILE A 194 -4.30 -4.66 3.14
N SER A 195 -4.44 -4.06 1.96
CA SER A 195 -5.45 -3.07 1.60
C SER A 195 -6.06 -3.43 0.24
N GLY A 196 -7.13 -2.75 -0.15
CA GLY A 196 -7.66 -2.76 -1.52
C GLY A 196 -8.41 -4.04 -1.90
N GLY A 197 -9.39 -3.87 -2.79
CA GLY A 197 -10.59 -4.68 -2.73
C GLY A 197 -11.18 -4.71 -1.31
N GLU A 198 -11.85 -5.80 -0.98
CA GLU A 198 -12.03 -6.26 0.39
C GLU A 198 -11.08 -7.44 0.62
N PRO A 199 -10.01 -7.28 1.43
CA PRO A 199 -8.99 -8.31 1.59
C PRO A 199 -9.54 -9.67 2.01
N LEU A 200 -10.54 -9.71 2.89
CA LEU A 200 -11.01 -10.97 3.45
C LEU A 200 -11.80 -11.84 2.47
N ILE A 201 -12.26 -11.29 1.35
CA ILE A 201 -12.86 -12.07 0.26
C ILE A 201 -11.86 -12.38 -0.87
N SER A 202 -10.65 -11.79 -0.85
CA SER A 202 -9.62 -12.02 -1.87
C SER A 202 -8.93 -13.39 -1.71
N PRO A 203 -8.91 -14.24 -2.74
CA PRO A 203 -8.09 -15.46 -2.73
C PRO A 203 -6.59 -15.18 -2.61
N ASN A 204 -6.10 -14.05 -3.17
CA ASN A 204 -4.69 -13.68 -3.13
C ASN A 204 -4.23 -13.28 -1.72
N PHE A 205 -5.11 -12.62 -0.96
CA PHE A 205 -4.92 -12.38 0.47
C PHE A 205 -4.70 -13.70 1.20
N TRP A 206 -5.64 -14.65 1.08
CA TRP A 206 -5.58 -15.93 1.77
C TRP A 206 -4.34 -16.74 1.37
N ASN A 207 -4.02 -16.80 0.07
CA ASN A 207 -2.80 -17.46 -0.43
C ASN A 207 -1.52 -16.86 0.18
N THR A 208 -1.50 -15.55 0.46
CA THR A 208 -0.36 -14.88 1.07
C THR A 208 -0.25 -15.17 2.55
N VAL A 209 -1.35 -15.02 3.31
CA VAL A 209 -1.31 -15.13 4.77
C VAL A 209 -1.16 -16.57 5.26
N TYR A 210 -1.64 -17.55 4.49
CA TYR A 210 -1.45 -18.98 4.80
C TYR A 210 -0.02 -19.48 4.52
N LYS A 211 0.80 -18.73 3.79
CA LYS A 211 2.23 -19.05 3.61
C LYS A 211 3.07 -18.68 4.83
N VAL A 212 2.52 -18.00 5.83
CA VAL A 212 3.21 -17.68 7.09
C VAL A 212 2.91 -18.76 8.10
N ASP A 213 3.95 -19.27 8.74
CA ASP A 213 3.91 -20.35 9.72
C ASP A 213 4.39 -19.85 11.10
N GLU A 214 4.23 -20.69 12.13
CA GLU A 214 4.54 -20.35 13.53
C GLU A 214 6.02 -20.00 13.78
N SER A 215 6.93 -20.23 12.82
CA SER A 215 8.33 -19.80 12.96
C SER A 215 8.52 -18.28 12.75
N ASN A 216 7.54 -17.56 12.19
CA ASN A 216 7.64 -16.15 11.86
C ASN A 216 6.90 -15.23 12.84
N LEU A 217 7.20 -15.36 14.14
CA LEU A 217 6.57 -14.58 15.21
C LEU A 217 7.01 -13.10 15.27
N ASN A 218 7.76 -12.62 14.29
CA ASN A 218 8.15 -11.21 14.19
C ASN A 218 7.24 -10.39 13.26
N LEU A 219 6.40 -11.05 12.46
CA LEU A 219 5.56 -10.40 11.47
C LEU A 219 4.24 -9.90 12.10
N ASN A 220 3.96 -8.61 11.96
CA ASN A 220 2.69 -7.99 12.29
C ASN A 220 1.81 -7.90 11.04
N LEU A 221 0.58 -8.40 11.11
CA LEU A 221 -0.40 -8.31 10.03
C LEU A 221 -1.42 -7.20 10.32
N SER A 222 -1.55 -6.25 9.41
CA SER A 222 -2.60 -5.22 9.45
C SER A 222 -3.53 -5.38 8.25
N ILE A 223 -4.84 -5.36 8.49
CA ILE A 223 -5.85 -5.53 7.46
C ILE A 223 -6.76 -4.31 7.48
N ASN A 224 -6.89 -3.63 6.34
CA ASN A 224 -7.91 -2.61 6.15
C ASN A 224 -9.14 -3.27 5.52
N SER A 225 -10.27 -3.24 6.23
CA SER A 225 -11.45 -3.99 5.82
C SER A 225 -12.73 -3.17 5.98
N ASN A 226 -13.69 -3.43 5.12
CA ASN A 226 -15.05 -2.90 5.21
C ASN A 226 -15.93 -3.68 6.20
N MET A 227 -15.46 -4.80 6.77
CA MET A 227 -16.18 -5.67 7.73
C MET A 227 -17.50 -6.29 7.22
N CYS A 228 -17.89 -6.06 5.97
CA CYS A 228 -19.11 -6.55 5.36
C CYS A 228 -18.86 -7.91 4.68
N PHE A 229 -18.67 -8.98 5.45
CA PHE A 229 -18.47 -10.32 4.89
C PHE A 229 -18.98 -11.41 5.86
N ASP A 230 -18.99 -12.64 5.37
CA ASP A 230 -19.38 -13.82 6.14
C ASP A 230 -18.43 -14.05 7.34
N LYS A 231 -18.99 -14.23 8.54
CA LYS A 231 -18.28 -14.47 9.80
C LYS A 231 -17.20 -15.56 9.72
N LYS A 232 -17.31 -16.52 8.80
CA LYS A 232 -16.28 -17.55 8.57
C LYS A 232 -14.89 -16.98 8.30
N TYR A 233 -14.78 -15.78 7.72
CA TYR A 233 -13.47 -15.16 7.47
C TYR A 233 -12.79 -14.69 8.76
N ILE A 234 -13.56 -14.26 9.77
CA ILE A 234 -13.01 -14.00 11.12
C ILE A 234 -12.51 -15.30 11.75
N LEU A 235 -13.25 -16.40 11.61
CA LEU A 235 -12.81 -17.70 12.13
C LEU A 235 -11.50 -18.15 11.49
N LYS A 236 -11.33 -17.94 10.18
CA LYS A 236 -10.07 -18.19 9.47
C LYS A 236 -8.93 -17.29 9.94
N LEU A 237 -9.19 -16.03 10.30
CA LEU A 237 -8.17 -15.15 10.89
C LEU A 237 -7.74 -15.65 12.27
N ILE A 238 -8.68 -16.10 13.09
CA ILE A 238 -8.39 -16.68 14.41
C ILE A 238 -7.50 -17.92 14.26
N GLU A 239 -7.75 -18.77 13.26
CA GLU A 239 -6.96 -19.98 12.98
C GLU A 239 -5.48 -19.66 12.71
N ILE A 240 -5.20 -18.61 11.94
CA ILE A 240 -3.83 -18.21 11.59
C ILE A 240 -3.17 -17.29 12.62
N ALA A 241 -3.90 -16.83 13.64
CA ALA A 241 -3.42 -15.79 14.56
C ALA A 241 -2.10 -16.18 15.27
N LYS A 242 -1.92 -17.47 15.57
CA LYS A 242 -0.70 -18.02 16.18
C LYS A 242 0.56 -17.89 15.30
N ASN A 243 0.42 -17.65 14.00
CA ASN A 243 1.54 -17.50 13.06
C ASN A 243 2.08 -16.07 12.98
N TYR A 244 1.43 -15.10 13.65
CA TYR A 244 1.76 -13.69 13.59
C TYR A 244 2.03 -13.12 14.97
N LYS A 245 2.88 -12.09 15.03
CA LYS A 245 3.13 -11.34 16.27
C LYS A 245 1.86 -10.65 16.75
N THR A 246 1.19 -9.97 15.82
CA THR A 246 -0.10 -9.30 16.03
C THR A 246 -0.91 -9.35 14.75
N ILE A 247 -2.24 -9.44 14.88
CA ILE A 247 -3.18 -9.18 13.81
C ILE A 247 -4.02 -7.97 14.22
N LYS A 248 -3.97 -6.91 13.41
CA LYS A 248 -4.80 -5.71 13.56
C LYS A 248 -5.77 -5.62 12.41
N ILE A 249 -7.05 -5.44 12.71
CA ILE A 249 -8.08 -5.13 11.72
C ILE A 249 -8.49 -3.67 11.92
N SER A 250 -8.43 -2.88 10.85
CA SER A 250 -8.95 -1.51 10.81
C SER A 250 -10.26 -1.54 10.03
N ALA A 251 -11.37 -1.40 10.76
CA ALA A 251 -12.72 -1.40 10.21
C ALA A 251 -13.05 -0.03 9.61
N SER A 252 -13.54 -0.02 8.36
CA SER A 252 -13.84 1.20 7.62
C SER A 252 -15.33 1.54 7.71
N ILE A 253 -15.65 2.60 8.44
CA ILE A 253 -17.01 3.14 8.57
C ILE A 253 -16.93 4.68 8.60
N ASP A 254 -17.67 5.33 7.71
CA ASP A 254 -17.48 6.77 7.41
C ASP A 254 -18.65 7.63 7.88
N ALA A 255 -19.78 7.01 8.25
CA ALA A 255 -20.97 7.66 8.77
C ALA A 255 -21.83 6.65 9.55
N THR A 256 -23.01 7.05 10.02
CA THR A 256 -23.94 6.20 10.76
C THR A 256 -25.28 6.01 10.04
N GLY A 257 -25.91 4.85 10.22
CA GLY A 257 -27.23 4.54 9.66
C GLY A 257 -27.29 4.70 8.13
N LYS A 258 -28.40 5.23 7.63
CA LYS A 258 -28.63 5.42 6.18
C LYS A 258 -27.57 6.25 5.47
N ILE A 259 -26.90 7.17 6.17
CA ILE A 259 -25.81 7.97 5.58
C ILE A 259 -24.60 7.08 5.31
N ALA A 260 -24.31 6.12 6.19
CA ALA A 260 -23.26 5.12 5.99
C ALA A 260 -23.56 4.26 4.76
N GLU A 261 -24.80 3.77 4.66
CA GLU A 261 -25.26 2.90 3.57
C GLU A 261 -25.24 3.62 2.22
N TYR A 262 -25.66 4.90 2.20
CA TYR A 262 -25.56 5.75 1.02
C TYR A 262 -24.09 5.96 0.60
N THR A 263 -23.23 6.29 1.56
CA THR A 263 -21.82 6.58 1.30
C THR A 263 -21.09 5.32 0.81
N ARG A 264 -21.40 4.17 1.41
CA ARG A 264 -20.77 2.86 1.19
C ARG A 264 -21.77 1.87 0.60
N ASN A 265 -22.27 2.15 -0.61
CA ASN A 265 -23.30 1.34 -1.25
C ASN A 265 -22.98 -0.18 -1.20
N GLY A 266 -23.91 -0.95 -0.64
CA GLY A 266 -23.79 -2.37 -0.33
C GLY A 266 -23.54 -2.68 1.16
N LEU A 267 -23.24 -1.68 1.98
CA LEU A 267 -23.17 -1.78 3.44
C LEU A 267 -24.58 -1.95 4.01
N ASP A 268 -24.72 -2.90 4.92
CA ASP A 268 -25.83 -2.99 5.87
C ASP A 268 -25.31 -2.48 7.22
N TYR A 269 -25.80 -1.32 7.68
CA TYR A 269 -25.25 -0.67 8.87
C TYR A 269 -25.61 -1.41 10.16
N ASP A 270 -26.77 -2.06 10.20
CA ASP A 270 -27.22 -2.77 11.40
C ASP A 270 -26.48 -4.11 11.58
N LEU A 271 -25.94 -4.66 10.49
CA LEU A 271 -25.11 -5.87 10.50
C LEU A 271 -23.62 -5.61 10.83
N PHE A 272 -23.12 -4.40 10.56
CA PHE A 272 -21.71 -4.01 10.70
C PHE A 272 -21.25 -3.95 12.16
#